data_AF-B4JTG7-F1
#
_entry.id   AF-B4JTG7-F1
#
_cell.length_a   1.000
_cell.length_b   1.000
_cell.length_c   1.000
_cell.angle_alpha   90.00
_cell.angle_beta   90.00
_cell.angle_gamma   90.00
#
_symmetry.space_group_name_H-M   'P 1'
#
loop_
_entity.id
_entity.type
_entity.pdbx_description
1 polymer ?
#
loop_
_entity_poly.entity_id
_entity_poly.type
_entity_poly.pdbx_seq_one_letter_code
_entity_poly.pdbx_strand_id
1 'polypeptide(L)'
;MKYALSVTLLLAIGLHQIDAHGMMLNPPSRSSRWRYDGSAPQNYNDNELFCGGLYTQANNGGQCGLCGDNFSTGRPRPNEIGGQIGGSGVVTKSYGTANAISVGVKITTNHLGHFEFNLCNLDTFGSESEECFSQHRLRFPDGSDRLQIGTQSGEFDVTVLLPQGVTCQHCVLRWTYVGANNWGMCENGTGALGCGPQETFKNCADVSIH
;
A
#
# COMPACT_ATOMS: atom_id res chain seq x y z
N MET A 1 0.73 10.29 -62.76
CA MET A 1 0.61 9.03 -62.00
C MET A 1 0.76 9.35 -60.53
N LYS A 2 -0.23 8.93 -59.72
CA LYS A 2 -0.47 9.40 -58.36
C LYS A 2 0.54 8.78 -57.40
N TYR A 3 1.39 9.61 -56.79
CA TYR A 3 2.10 9.25 -55.57
C TYR A 3 1.16 9.53 -54.40
N ALA A 4 0.81 8.49 -53.65
CA ALA A 4 0.27 8.65 -52.31
C ALA A 4 0.81 7.50 -51.48
N LEU A 5 1.94 7.77 -50.81
CA LEU A 5 2.42 6.96 -49.69
C LEU A 5 1.26 6.77 -48.71
N SER A 6 0.85 5.53 -48.47
CA SER A 6 0.04 5.21 -47.30
C SER A 6 0.89 5.45 -46.07
N VAL A 7 0.66 6.57 -45.39
CA VAL A 7 1.18 6.84 -44.05
C VAL A 7 0.44 5.90 -43.09
N THR A 8 1.07 4.78 -42.75
CA THR A 8 0.64 3.93 -41.64
C THR A 8 0.95 4.71 -40.37
N LEU A 9 -0.02 5.47 -39.86
CA LEU A 9 0.07 6.10 -38.55
C LEU A 9 -0.03 5.00 -37.49
N LEU A 10 1.09 4.37 -37.18
CA LEU A 10 1.27 3.63 -35.94
C LEU A 10 1.08 4.64 -34.80
N LEU A 11 -0.12 4.66 -34.21
CA LEU A 11 -0.31 5.19 -32.88
C LEU A 11 0.58 4.35 -31.95
N ALA A 12 1.82 4.77 -31.78
CA ALA A 12 2.61 4.45 -30.61
C ALA A 12 1.92 5.16 -29.44
N ILE A 13 0.85 4.56 -28.92
CA ILE A 13 0.40 4.83 -27.56
C ILE A 13 1.53 4.29 -26.72
N GLY A 14 2.52 5.14 -26.44
CA GLY A 14 3.44 4.91 -25.35
C GLY A 14 2.57 4.74 -24.13
N LEU A 15 2.47 3.50 -23.64
CA LEU A 15 2.06 3.21 -22.28
C LEU A 15 3.13 3.85 -21.39
N HIS A 16 3.05 5.17 -21.21
CA HIS A 16 3.74 5.82 -20.13
C HIS A 16 3.10 5.23 -18.89
N GLN A 17 3.81 4.31 -18.26
CA GLN A 17 3.55 3.96 -16.87
C GLN A 17 3.77 5.24 -16.09
N ILE A 18 2.69 5.98 -15.87
CA ILE A 18 2.64 6.88 -14.74
C ILE A 18 2.66 5.89 -13.59
N ASP A 19 3.80 5.85 -12.91
CA ASP A 19 4.00 5.04 -11.72
C ASP A 19 3.33 5.80 -10.58
N ALA A 20 2.45 5.14 -9.80
CA ALA A 20 1.88 5.83 -8.65
C ALA A 20 2.95 5.86 -7.58
N HIS A 21 2.77 6.81 -6.68
CA HIS A 21 3.72 6.97 -5.61
C HIS A 21 2.99 7.40 -4.37
N GLY A 22 3.20 6.64 -3.30
CA GLY A 22 2.57 6.90 -2.04
C GLY A 22 3.28 6.22 -0.90
N MET A 23 3.32 6.90 0.24
CA MET A 23 4.02 6.42 1.43
C MET A 23 3.25 6.79 2.71
N MET A 24 3.23 5.89 3.68
CA MET A 24 2.70 6.14 5.02
C MET A 24 3.79 6.76 5.90
N LEU A 25 3.53 7.97 6.37
CA LEU A 25 4.49 8.83 7.09
C LEU A 25 4.17 8.97 8.58
N ASN A 26 2.93 8.71 8.99
CA ASN A 26 2.53 8.78 10.40
C ASN A 26 1.48 7.70 10.69
N PRO A 27 1.79 6.61 11.40
CA PRO A 27 3.12 6.25 11.89
C PRO A 27 4.10 6.05 10.71
N PRO A 28 5.38 6.44 10.84
CA PRO A 28 6.36 6.19 9.78
C PRO A 28 6.40 4.71 9.41
N SER A 29 6.17 4.40 8.14
CA SER A 29 6.37 3.05 7.64
C SER A 29 7.84 2.62 7.76
N ARG A 30 8.11 1.32 7.71
CA ARG A 30 9.48 0.77 7.73
C ARG A 30 10.37 1.43 6.68
N SER A 31 9.88 1.61 5.46
CA SER A 31 10.60 2.29 4.38
C SER A 31 10.71 3.81 4.57
N SER A 32 9.80 4.45 5.30
CA SER A 32 9.85 5.90 5.52
C SER A 32 10.49 6.32 6.85
N ARG A 33 10.82 5.37 7.74
CA ARG A 33 11.35 5.65 9.08
C ARG A 33 12.63 6.50 9.06
N TRP A 34 13.49 6.32 8.06
CA TRP A 34 14.73 7.09 7.91
C TRP A 34 14.53 8.59 7.74
N ARG A 35 13.33 9.04 7.35
CA ARG A 35 12.97 10.46 7.30
C ARG A 35 12.90 11.11 8.68
N TYR A 36 12.74 10.31 9.73
CA TYR A 36 12.54 10.75 11.12
C TYR A 36 13.62 10.23 12.07
N ASP A 37 14.33 9.17 11.69
CA ASP A 37 15.39 8.52 12.46
C ASP A 37 16.59 8.24 11.56
N GLY A 38 17.67 9.03 11.73
CA GLY A 38 18.88 8.92 10.92
C GLY A 38 19.66 7.61 11.08
N SER A 39 19.30 6.76 12.05
CA SER A 39 19.89 5.43 12.24
C SER A 39 19.16 4.33 11.44
N ALA A 40 17.97 4.63 10.89
CA ALA A 40 17.19 3.67 10.12
C ALA A 40 17.84 3.37 8.75
N PRO A 41 17.69 2.14 8.23
CA PRO A 41 18.01 1.85 6.84
C PRO A 41 17.27 2.80 5.90
N GLN A 42 18.02 3.41 4.99
CA GLN A 42 17.47 4.38 4.04
C GLN A 42 16.83 3.65 2.86
N ASN A 43 15.61 4.07 2.52
CA ASN A 43 14.99 3.76 1.23
C ASN A 43 14.52 5.07 0.60
N TYR A 44 15.27 5.58 -0.39
CA TYR A 44 14.93 6.81 -1.09
C TYR A 44 13.69 6.69 -1.99
N ASN A 45 13.29 5.45 -2.30
CA ASN A 45 12.09 5.10 -3.06
C ASN A 45 11.01 4.52 -2.13
N ASP A 46 10.87 5.08 -0.92
CA ASP A 46 9.89 4.63 0.08
C ASP A 46 8.44 4.86 -0.35
N ASN A 47 8.23 5.61 -1.43
CA ASN A 47 6.97 5.82 -2.12
C ASN A 47 6.68 4.80 -3.23
N GLU A 48 7.59 3.86 -3.51
CA GLU A 48 7.50 2.85 -4.58
C GLU A 48 7.31 1.44 -4.01
N LEU A 49 6.53 1.28 -2.93
CA LEU A 49 6.18 -0.05 -2.39
C LEU A 49 4.93 -0.63 -3.06
N PHE A 50 4.97 -0.62 -4.39
CA PHE A 50 3.97 -0.97 -5.40
C PHE A 50 3.95 -2.44 -5.85
N CYS A 51 4.35 -3.38 -4.99
CA CYS A 51 4.35 -4.82 -5.30
C CYS A 51 5.28 -5.23 -6.46
N GLY A 52 6.27 -4.38 -6.79
CA GLY A 52 7.14 -4.54 -7.96
C GLY A 52 6.57 -3.97 -9.27
N GLY A 53 5.48 -3.22 -9.20
CA GLY A 53 4.76 -2.63 -10.33
C GLY A 53 3.65 -3.52 -10.88
N LEU A 54 2.67 -2.91 -11.55
CA LEU A 54 1.47 -3.57 -12.08
C LEU A 54 1.75 -4.87 -12.86
N TYR A 55 2.70 -4.84 -13.79
CA TYR A 55 3.01 -6.00 -14.63
C TYR A 55 3.64 -7.14 -13.83
N THR A 56 4.55 -6.82 -12.92
CA THR A 56 5.17 -7.79 -12.01
C THR A 56 4.11 -8.41 -11.10
N GLN A 57 3.24 -7.59 -10.51
CA GLN A 57 2.14 -8.07 -9.68
C GLN A 57 1.20 -9.00 -10.47
N ALA A 58 0.85 -8.64 -11.70
CA ALA A 58 0.04 -9.48 -12.58
C ALA A 58 0.72 -10.83 -12.89
N ASN A 59 2.02 -10.84 -13.18
CA ASN A 59 2.80 -12.06 -13.40
C ASN A 59 2.91 -12.93 -12.13
N ASN A 60 2.84 -12.31 -10.95
CA ASN A 60 2.73 -13.00 -9.67
C ASN A 60 1.28 -13.44 -9.35
N GLY A 61 0.38 -13.50 -10.34
CA GLY A 61 -1.02 -13.90 -10.12
C GLY A 61 -1.82 -12.89 -9.28
N GLY A 62 -1.46 -11.61 -9.34
CA GLY A 62 -2.06 -10.54 -8.53
C GLY A 62 -1.47 -10.42 -7.12
N GLN A 63 -0.53 -11.29 -6.75
CA GLN A 63 0.02 -11.33 -5.40
C GLN A 63 1.05 -10.22 -5.16
N CYS A 64 1.13 -9.79 -3.89
CA CYS A 64 2.02 -8.74 -3.41
C CYS A 64 2.69 -9.19 -2.11
N GLY A 65 3.93 -8.75 -1.85
CA GLY A 65 4.56 -8.92 -0.54
C GLY A 65 3.73 -8.26 0.57
N LEU A 66 3.91 -8.69 1.82
CA LEU A 66 3.06 -8.23 2.92
C LEU A 66 3.11 -6.70 3.09
N CYS A 67 4.29 -6.13 2.83
CA CYS A 67 4.63 -4.74 3.04
C CYS A 67 5.08 -4.05 1.74
N GLY A 68 4.55 -4.49 0.60
CA GLY A 68 4.66 -3.79 -0.70
C GLY A 68 5.86 -4.17 -1.56
N ASP A 69 6.70 -5.09 -1.10
CA ASP A 69 7.75 -5.69 -1.91
C ASP A 69 7.16 -6.56 -3.05
N ASN A 70 7.95 -6.80 -4.10
CA ASN A 70 7.63 -7.81 -5.12
C ASN A 70 7.42 -9.18 -4.47
N PHE A 71 6.27 -9.81 -4.73
CA PHE A 71 5.90 -11.10 -4.16
C PHE A 71 6.92 -12.21 -4.45
N SER A 72 7.57 -12.23 -5.61
CA SER A 72 8.59 -13.27 -5.92
C SER A 72 9.90 -13.10 -5.15
N THR A 73 10.10 -11.99 -4.45
CA THR A 73 11.26 -11.81 -3.55
C THR A 73 11.19 -12.79 -2.40
N GLY A 74 12.31 -13.43 -2.05
CA GLY A 74 12.41 -14.38 -0.94
C GLY A 74 12.04 -13.73 0.41
N ARG A 75 11.40 -14.51 1.29
CA ARG A 75 11.03 -14.06 2.63
C ARG A 75 12.18 -14.27 3.63
N PRO A 76 12.40 -13.36 4.60
CA PRO A 76 11.69 -12.09 4.75
C PRO A 76 12.09 -11.10 3.65
N ARG A 77 11.09 -10.49 3.02
CA ARG A 77 11.31 -9.46 1.99
C ARG A 77 11.85 -8.19 2.63
N PRO A 78 12.46 -7.25 1.89
CA PRO A 78 13.11 -6.08 2.48
C PRO A 78 12.26 -5.33 3.51
N ASN A 79 10.97 -5.13 3.26
CA ASN A 79 10.06 -4.40 4.16
C ASN A 79 9.33 -5.30 5.17
N GLU A 80 9.57 -6.61 5.16
CA GLU A 80 9.04 -7.55 6.16
C GLU A 80 9.96 -7.62 7.40
N ILE A 81 9.43 -8.11 8.54
CA ILE A 81 10.21 -8.38 9.75
C ILE A 81 11.27 -9.42 9.43
N GLY A 82 12.50 -9.12 9.80
CA GLY A 82 13.73 -9.84 9.46
C GLY A 82 14.37 -9.38 8.15
N GLY A 83 13.67 -8.55 7.36
CA GLY A 83 14.19 -7.98 6.11
C GLY A 83 15.20 -6.85 6.34
N GLN A 84 15.90 -6.45 5.28
CA GLN A 84 16.94 -5.41 5.35
C GLN A 84 16.39 -4.05 5.84
N ILE A 85 15.17 -3.69 5.46
CA ILE A 85 14.52 -2.43 5.87
C ILE A 85 13.68 -2.64 7.14
N GLY A 86 12.94 -3.76 7.21
CA GLY A 86 12.09 -4.06 8.35
C GLY A 86 12.86 -4.38 9.64
N GLY A 87 14.06 -4.95 9.54
CA GLY A 87 14.89 -5.31 10.69
C GLY A 87 14.11 -6.17 11.69
N SER A 88 14.25 -5.89 12.99
CA SER A 88 13.43 -6.57 14.02
C SER A 88 11.99 -6.01 14.14
N GLY A 89 11.61 -5.02 13.33
CA GLY A 89 10.46 -4.15 13.58
C GLY A 89 10.76 -3.15 14.69
N VAL A 90 10.63 -1.86 14.41
CA VAL A 90 10.85 -0.78 15.39
C VAL A 90 9.54 -0.05 15.60
N VAL A 91 8.96 -0.17 16.81
CA VAL A 91 7.72 0.53 17.16
C VAL A 91 7.92 2.04 16.98
N THR A 92 7.22 2.61 16.00
CA THR A 92 7.34 4.03 15.63
C THR A 92 6.24 4.89 16.24
N LYS A 93 5.17 4.27 16.75
CA LYS A 93 4.07 4.96 17.41
C LYS A 93 3.34 4.05 18.40
N SER A 94 2.90 4.64 19.50
CA SER A 94 2.07 3.98 20.51
C SER A 94 0.72 4.67 20.58
N TYR A 95 -0.34 3.88 20.60
CA TYR A 95 -1.71 4.34 20.75
C TYR A 95 -2.23 3.92 22.13
N GLY A 96 -2.94 4.82 22.81
CA GLY A 96 -3.65 4.51 24.06
C GLY A 96 -5.11 4.14 23.80
N THR A 97 -5.95 4.38 24.80
CA THR A 97 -7.39 4.04 24.84
C THR A 97 -8.29 4.74 23.80
N ALA A 98 -7.73 5.51 22.87
CA ALA A 98 -8.49 6.12 21.80
C ALA A 98 -8.84 5.08 20.73
N ASN A 99 -10.13 4.88 20.49
CA ASN A 99 -10.63 3.97 19.44
C ASN A 99 -10.39 4.51 18.02
N ALA A 100 -9.99 5.77 17.86
CA ALA A 100 -9.74 6.40 16.57
C ALA A 100 -8.29 6.92 16.52
N ILE A 101 -7.60 6.58 15.44
CA ILE A 101 -6.24 7.02 15.17
C ILE A 101 -6.19 7.79 13.85
N SER A 102 -5.31 8.79 13.78
CA SER A 102 -4.98 9.45 12.53
C SER A 102 -3.73 8.82 11.91
N VAL A 103 -3.85 8.47 10.63
CA VAL A 103 -2.80 7.90 9.80
C VAL A 103 -2.47 8.89 8.68
N GLY A 104 -1.25 9.43 8.71
CA GLY A 104 -0.72 10.35 7.72
C GLY A 104 -0.13 9.60 6.54
N VAL A 105 -0.72 9.79 5.36
CA VAL A 105 -0.27 9.23 4.08
C VAL A 105 0.09 10.37 3.15
N LYS A 106 1.17 10.25 2.40
CA LYS A 106 1.55 11.19 1.33
C LYS A 106 1.44 10.51 -0.02
N ILE A 107 0.59 11.04 -0.88
CA ILE A 107 0.46 10.64 -2.29
C ILE A 107 1.16 11.69 -3.14
N THR A 108 2.22 11.28 -3.85
CA THR A 108 2.90 12.18 -4.79
C THR A 108 2.33 12.07 -6.19
N THR A 109 1.76 10.91 -6.55
CA THR A 109 1.05 10.68 -7.82
C THR A 109 -0.25 9.93 -7.54
N ASN A 110 -1.40 10.56 -7.79
CA ASN A 110 -2.72 9.97 -7.54
C ASN A 110 -3.16 9.08 -8.72
N HIS A 111 -3.49 7.83 -8.42
CA HIS A 111 -4.01 6.81 -9.35
C HIS A 111 -5.50 6.48 -9.12
N LEU A 112 -6.28 7.42 -8.59
CA LEU A 112 -7.67 7.23 -8.16
C LEU A 112 -7.80 6.11 -7.13
N GLY A 113 -8.94 5.44 -7.04
CA GLY A 113 -9.11 4.25 -6.20
C GLY A 113 -9.21 4.58 -4.71
N HIS A 114 -8.69 3.70 -3.87
CA HIS A 114 -9.02 3.72 -2.45
C HIS A 114 -7.93 3.21 -1.51
N PHE A 115 -7.98 3.70 -0.28
CA PHE A 115 -7.18 3.21 0.83
C PHE A 115 -7.92 2.15 1.63
N GLU A 116 -7.15 1.18 2.13
CA GLU A 116 -7.56 0.17 3.11
C GLU A 116 -6.51 0.09 4.23
N PHE A 117 -6.95 -0.29 5.42
CA PHE A 117 -6.06 -0.49 6.56
C PHE A 117 -6.32 -1.83 7.24
N ASN A 118 -5.24 -2.51 7.60
CA ASN A 118 -5.27 -3.73 8.39
C ASN A 118 -4.32 -3.61 9.57
N LEU A 119 -4.61 -4.34 10.64
CA LEU A 119 -3.75 -4.48 11.80
C LEU A 119 -3.41 -5.95 12.00
N CYS A 120 -2.13 -6.26 12.17
CA CYS A 120 -1.67 -7.58 12.56
C CYS A 120 -1.13 -7.53 13.99
N ASN A 121 -1.66 -8.33 14.90
CA ASN A 121 -1.21 -8.41 16.29
C ASN A 121 -0.15 -9.53 16.42
N LEU A 122 1.12 -9.13 16.54
CA LEU A 122 2.23 -10.10 16.60
C LEU A 122 2.32 -10.81 17.94
N ASP A 123 1.85 -10.20 19.03
CA ASP A 123 1.80 -10.85 20.34
C ASP A 123 0.93 -12.12 20.28
N THR A 124 -0.12 -12.10 19.45
CA THR A 124 -1.02 -13.26 19.24
C THR A 124 -0.53 -14.20 18.14
N PHE A 125 -0.04 -13.66 17.02
CA PHE A 125 0.29 -14.46 15.82
C PHE A 125 1.75 -14.92 15.74
N GLY A 126 2.64 -14.32 16.53
CA GLY A 126 4.09 -14.56 16.50
C GLY A 126 4.82 -13.99 15.28
N SER A 127 4.15 -13.78 14.15
CA SER A 127 4.74 -13.21 12.93
C SER A 127 3.69 -12.58 12.01
N GLU A 128 4.14 -11.69 11.12
CA GLU A 128 3.28 -11.08 10.12
C GLU A 128 2.95 -12.03 8.96
N SER A 129 1.68 -12.06 8.60
CA SER A 129 1.10 -12.95 7.60
C SER A 129 -0.21 -12.35 7.07
N GLU A 130 -0.66 -12.78 5.89
CA GLU A 130 -1.97 -12.34 5.40
C GLU A 130 -3.09 -12.83 6.32
N GLU A 131 -2.93 -14.02 6.94
CA GLU A 131 -3.84 -14.57 7.94
C GLU A 131 -3.98 -13.63 9.15
N CYS A 132 -2.86 -13.07 9.63
CA CYS A 132 -2.84 -12.11 10.72
C CYS A 132 -3.54 -10.80 10.34
N PHE A 133 -3.19 -10.21 9.19
CA PHE A 133 -3.82 -8.96 8.73
C PHE A 133 -5.33 -9.13 8.46
N SER A 134 -5.77 -10.33 8.07
CA SER A 134 -7.17 -10.62 7.83
C SER A 134 -8.02 -10.60 9.11
N GLN A 135 -7.41 -10.75 10.30
CA GLN A 135 -8.15 -10.71 11.57
C GLN A 135 -8.72 -9.33 11.87
N HIS A 136 -8.02 -8.27 11.46
CA HIS A 136 -8.39 -6.90 11.82
C HIS A 136 -8.30 -5.99 10.60
N ARG A 137 -9.35 -6.02 9.76
CA ARG A 137 -9.60 -4.97 8.78
C ARG A 137 -10.21 -3.76 9.49
N LEU A 138 -9.50 -2.64 9.48
CA LEU A 138 -9.92 -1.44 10.20
C LEU A 138 -11.05 -0.72 9.46
N ARG A 139 -11.87 -0.01 10.22
CA ARG A 139 -13.02 0.73 9.70
C ARG A 139 -12.75 2.23 9.72
N PHE A 140 -13.36 2.95 8.81
CA PHE A 140 -13.44 4.41 8.84
C PHE A 140 -14.62 4.84 9.74
N PRO A 141 -14.67 6.11 10.18
CA PRO A 141 -15.75 6.60 11.04
C PRO A 141 -17.17 6.44 10.49
N ASP A 142 -17.32 6.36 9.17
CA ASP A 142 -18.61 6.12 8.49
C ASP A 142 -19.00 4.62 8.45
N GLY A 143 -18.18 3.74 9.03
CA GLY A 143 -18.37 2.29 9.06
C GLY A 143 -17.85 1.56 7.81
N SER A 144 -17.37 2.27 6.80
CA SER A 144 -16.76 1.66 5.62
C SER A 144 -15.39 1.04 5.96
N ASP A 145 -14.87 0.23 5.06
CA ASP A 145 -13.50 -0.33 5.11
C ASP A 145 -12.65 0.09 3.91
N ARG A 146 -13.13 1.08 3.15
CA ARG A 146 -12.44 1.70 2.01
C ARG A 146 -12.68 3.19 2.01
N LEU A 147 -11.61 3.97 1.90
CA LEU A 147 -11.69 5.41 1.67
C LEU A 147 -11.35 5.72 0.21
N GLN A 148 -12.34 6.20 -0.56
CA GLN A 148 -12.11 6.68 -1.92
C GLN A 148 -11.33 8.00 -1.88
N ILE A 149 -10.21 8.08 -2.60
CA ILE A 149 -9.31 9.24 -2.51
C ILE A 149 -9.56 10.31 -3.57
N GLY A 150 -10.46 10.04 -4.51
CA GLY A 150 -10.75 10.94 -5.64
C GLY A 150 -9.49 11.25 -6.43
N THR A 151 -9.35 12.52 -6.85
CA THR A 151 -8.23 13.01 -7.68
C THR A 151 -7.17 13.77 -6.87
N GLN A 152 -7.29 13.83 -5.55
CA GLN A 152 -6.41 14.63 -4.71
C GLN A 152 -5.02 14.01 -4.58
N SER A 153 -3.97 14.82 -4.66
CA SER A 153 -2.60 14.45 -4.29
C SER A 153 -2.13 15.32 -3.12
N GLY A 154 -1.05 14.91 -2.45
CA GLY A 154 -0.51 15.57 -1.26
C GLY A 154 -0.65 14.72 -0.01
N GLU A 155 -0.77 15.39 1.14
CA GLU A 155 -0.89 14.75 2.44
C GLU A 155 -2.35 14.50 2.79
N PHE A 156 -2.61 13.30 3.32
CA PHE A 156 -3.89 12.84 3.80
C PHE A 156 -3.76 12.49 5.28
N ASP A 157 -4.57 13.13 6.12
CA ASP A 157 -4.76 12.72 7.52
C ASP A 157 -6.00 11.84 7.62
N VAL A 158 -5.77 10.53 7.57
CA VAL A 158 -6.83 9.53 7.47
C VAL A 158 -7.22 9.03 8.85
N THR A 159 -8.47 9.22 9.25
CA THR A 159 -8.97 8.65 10.52
C THR A 159 -9.43 7.21 10.31
N VAL A 160 -8.89 6.27 11.10
CA VAL A 160 -9.34 4.88 11.15
C VAL A 160 -9.59 4.44 12.59
N LEU A 161 -10.47 3.47 12.75
CA LEU A 161 -10.88 2.93 14.04
C LEU A 161 -10.07 1.69 14.38
N LEU A 162 -9.43 1.69 15.55
CA LEU A 162 -8.79 0.50 16.11
C LEU A 162 -9.86 -0.53 16.53
N PRO A 163 -9.58 -1.85 16.43
CA PRO A 163 -10.54 -2.86 16.85
C PRO A 163 -10.74 -2.81 18.36
N GLN A 164 -11.99 -2.97 18.81
CA GLN A 164 -12.31 -2.91 20.23
C GLN A 164 -11.61 -4.03 21.01
N GLY A 165 -10.94 -3.68 22.11
CA GLY A 165 -10.30 -4.64 23.02
C GLY A 165 -8.99 -5.24 22.50
N VAL A 166 -8.49 -4.81 21.35
CA VAL A 166 -7.17 -5.22 20.87
C VAL A 166 -6.08 -4.40 21.56
N THR A 167 -5.16 -5.09 22.21
CA THR A 167 -3.90 -4.53 22.74
C THR A 167 -2.73 -5.34 22.21
N CYS A 168 -1.58 -4.68 22.06
CA CYS A 168 -0.35 -5.32 21.59
C CYS A 168 0.88 -4.49 21.96
N GLN A 169 1.94 -5.16 22.38
CA GLN A 169 3.26 -4.58 22.49
C GLN A 169 3.87 -4.35 21.11
N HIS A 170 3.60 -5.27 20.17
CA HIS A 170 4.03 -5.12 18.78
C HIS A 170 2.91 -5.53 17.83
N CYS A 171 2.31 -4.53 17.19
CA CYS A 171 1.42 -4.69 16.05
C CYS A 171 2.07 -4.15 14.78
N VAL A 172 1.62 -4.65 13.63
CA VAL A 172 1.92 -4.07 12.32
C VAL A 172 0.65 -3.43 11.78
N LEU A 173 0.67 -2.12 11.59
CA LEU A 173 -0.35 -1.39 10.84
C LEU A 173 0.03 -1.42 9.37
N ARG A 174 -0.84 -1.98 8.53
CA ARG A 174 -0.67 -2.01 7.08
C ARG A 174 -1.62 -1.05 6.41
N TRP A 175 -1.07 -0.09 5.68
CA TRP A 175 -1.80 0.69 4.70
C TRP A 175 -1.72 -0.02 3.35
N THR A 176 -2.86 -0.16 2.68
CA THR A 176 -2.95 -0.62 1.29
C THR A 176 -3.62 0.46 0.45
N TYR A 177 -3.01 0.79 -0.69
CA TYR A 177 -3.61 1.68 -1.68
C TYR A 177 -3.78 0.91 -2.99
N VAL A 178 -5.03 0.80 -3.46
CA VAL A 178 -5.36 0.17 -4.73
C VAL A 178 -5.79 1.28 -5.69
N GLY A 179 -5.08 1.42 -6.80
CA GLY A 179 -5.42 2.37 -7.86
C GLY A 179 -6.74 2.02 -8.57
N ALA A 180 -7.22 2.93 -9.40
CA ALA A 180 -8.38 2.72 -10.26
C ALA A 180 -8.27 3.43 -11.62
N ASN A 181 -7.04 3.76 -12.04
CA ASN A 181 -6.75 4.46 -13.28
C ASN A 181 -6.52 3.52 -14.48
N ASN A 182 -6.39 2.22 -14.27
CA ASN A 182 -6.28 1.26 -15.37
C ASN A 182 -7.67 0.82 -15.84
N TRP A 183 -7.82 0.67 -17.16
CA TRP A 183 -9.01 0.05 -17.74
C TRP A 183 -8.87 -1.47 -17.73
N GLY A 184 -9.94 -2.17 -17.37
CA GLY A 184 -9.95 -3.63 -17.40
C GLY A 184 -11.36 -4.20 -17.40
N MET A 185 -11.44 -5.53 -17.40
CA MET A 185 -12.71 -6.25 -17.36
C MET A 185 -13.21 -6.35 -15.93
N CYS A 186 -14.43 -5.89 -15.70
CA CYS A 186 -15.15 -6.04 -14.44
C CYS A 186 -15.75 -7.46 -14.34
N GLU A 187 -16.12 -7.87 -13.13
CA GLU A 187 -16.72 -9.19 -12.88
C GLU A 187 -18.03 -9.43 -13.65
N ASN A 188 -18.78 -8.37 -13.95
CA ASN A 188 -20.01 -8.43 -14.73
C ASN A 188 -19.77 -8.58 -16.25
N GLY A 189 -18.52 -8.75 -16.68
CA GLY A 189 -18.13 -8.90 -18.09
C GLY A 189 -18.10 -7.59 -18.87
N THR A 190 -18.36 -6.44 -18.25
CA THR A 190 -18.18 -5.13 -18.89
C THR A 190 -16.76 -4.63 -18.68
N GLY A 191 -16.31 -3.73 -19.55
CA GLY A 191 -14.99 -3.13 -19.41
C GLY A 191 -15.09 -1.67 -18.96
N ALA A 192 -14.36 -1.30 -17.92
CA ALA A 192 -14.40 0.03 -17.33
C ALA A 192 -13.05 0.41 -16.67
N LEU A 193 -12.89 1.71 -16.40
CA LEU A 193 -11.80 2.19 -15.53
C LEU A 193 -11.97 1.64 -14.11
N GLY A 194 -10.85 1.29 -13.49
CA GLY A 194 -10.80 0.72 -12.14
C GLY A 194 -11.15 -0.76 -12.06
N CYS A 195 -11.48 -1.39 -13.18
CA CYS A 195 -11.72 -2.82 -13.25
C CYS A 195 -10.47 -3.59 -13.69
N GLY A 196 -10.47 -4.90 -13.44
CA GLY A 196 -9.30 -5.75 -13.67
C GLY A 196 -8.12 -5.40 -12.75
N PRO A 197 -6.90 -5.83 -13.11
CA PRO A 197 -5.71 -5.55 -12.31
C PRO A 197 -5.45 -4.06 -12.15
N GLN A 198 -5.24 -3.63 -10.91
CA GLN A 198 -4.87 -2.26 -10.56
C GLN A 198 -3.55 -2.28 -9.79
N GLU A 199 -2.79 -1.21 -9.92
CA GLU A 199 -1.55 -1.06 -9.17
C GLU A 199 -1.86 -0.99 -7.67
N THR A 200 -1.08 -1.72 -6.89
CA THR A 200 -1.30 -1.86 -5.45
C THR A 200 -0.05 -1.43 -4.71
N PHE A 201 -0.20 -0.58 -3.70
CA PHE A 201 0.85 -0.19 -2.78
C PHE A 201 0.55 -0.76 -1.42
N LYS A 202 1.56 -1.26 -0.72
CA LYS A 202 1.43 -1.65 0.68
C LYS A 202 2.58 -1.06 1.48
N ASN A 203 2.27 -0.50 2.65
CA ASN A 203 3.29 -0.10 3.62
C ASN A 203 2.95 -0.68 4.98
N CYS A 204 3.98 -1.05 5.73
CA CYS A 204 3.84 -1.53 7.10
C CYS A 204 4.55 -0.57 8.05
N ALA A 205 3.89 -0.22 9.16
CA ALA A 205 4.50 0.44 10.30
C ALA A 205 4.32 -0.41 11.55
N ASP A 206 5.37 -0.52 12.34
CA ASP A 206 5.32 -1.19 13.63
C ASP A 206 4.82 -0.20 14.69
N VAL A 207 3.81 -0.62 15.47
CA VAL A 207 3.10 0.20 16.45
C VAL A 207 2.79 -0.59 17.72
N SER A 208 2.44 0.08 18.82
CA SER A 208 1.87 -0.54 20.02
C SER A 208 0.50 0.03 20.36
N ILE A 209 -0.33 -0.75 21.06
CA ILE A 209 -1.69 -0.38 21.48
C ILE A 209 -1.89 -0.79 22.94
N HIS A 210 -2.27 0.16 23.79
CA HIS A 210 -2.39 0.02 25.25
C HIS A 210 -3.77 0.40 25.78
#